data_AF-A0A6F8T440-F1
#
_entry.id   AF-A0A6F8T440-F1
#
_cell.length_a   1.000
_cell.length_b   1.000
_cell.length_c   1.000
_cell.angle_alpha   90.00
_cell.angle_beta   90.00
_cell.angle_gamma   90.00
#
_symmetry.space_group_name_H-M   'P 1'
#
loop_
_entity.id
_entity.type
_entity.pdbx_description
1 polymer ?
#
loop_
_entity_poly.entity_id
_entity_poly.type
_entity_poly.pdbx_seq_one_letter_code
_entity_poly.pdbx_strand_id
1 'polypeptide(L)'
;MERLEREVYRIKLKYPNATYVGIADGARVNWDFLERHTQYQVLDFFHATEYLAEASHAMHPIDTSLRKIWLECYRSGLQDSY
;
A
#
# COMPACT_ATOMS: atom_id res chain seq x y z
N MET A 1 -4.42 -9.97 -18.02
CA MET A 1 -3.76 -10.64 -16.87
C MET A 1 -2.87 -11.82 -17.28
N GLU A 2 -3.22 -12.62 -18.29
CA GLU A 2 -2.42 -13.81 -18.68
C GLU A 2 -0.92 -13.57 -18.89
N ARG A 3 -0.54 -12.42 -19.47
CA ARG A 3 0.87 -12.07 -19.66
C ARG A 3 1.60 -11.97 -18.31
N LEU A 4 1.01 -11.25 -17.34
CA LEU A 4 1.58 -11.07 -16.01
C LEU A 4 1.70 -12.41 -15.26
N GLU A 5 0.68 -13.28 -15.38
CA GLU A 5 0.73 -14.64 -14.83
C GLU A 5 1.92 -15.44 -15.38
N ARG A 6 2.15 -15.41 -16.69
CA ARG A 6 3.29 -16.08 -17.33
C ARG A 6 4.63 -15.50 -16.88
N GLU A 7 4.72 -14.19 -16.70
CA GLU A 7 5.94 -13.52 -16.23
C GLU A 7 6.25 -13.91 -14.78
N VAL A 8 5.26 -13.86 -13.88
CA VAL A 8 5.41 -14.29 -12.49
C VAL A 8 5.83 -15.76 -12.42
N TYR A 9 5.18 -16.64 -13.18
CA TYR A 9 5.53 -18.06 -13.23
C TYR A 9 6.99 -18.28 -13.64
N ARG A 10 7.47 -17.60 -14.69
CA ARG A 10 8.86 -17.71 -15.16
C ARG A 10 9.86 -17.23 -14.11
N ILE A 11 9.56 -16.15 -13.39
CA ILE A 11 10.42 -15.63 -12.32
C ILE A 11 10.46 -16.61 -11.15
N LYS A 12 9.30 -17.15 -10.75
CA LYS A 12 9.18 -18.12 -9.65
C LYS A 12 9.92 -19.43 -9.92
N LEU A 13 9.91 -19.91 -11.16
CA LEU A 13 10.75 -21.05 -11.56
C LEU A 13 12.25 -20.75 -11.43
N LYS A 14 12.67 -19.53 -11.76
CA LYS A 14 14.08 -19.13 -11.71
C LYS A 14 14.58 -18.90 -10.29
N TYR A 15 13.72 -18.41 -9.40
CA TYR A 15 14.09 -18.02 -8.03
C TYR A 15 13.11 -18.57 -6.99
N PRO A 16 12.96 -19.90 -6.85
CA PRO A 16 11.90 -20.49 -6.03
C PRO A 16 11.94 -20.09 -4.55
N ASN A 17 13.13 -19.75 -4.04
CA ASN A 17 13.34 -19.40 -2.64
C ASN A 17 13.42 -17.89 -2.38
N ALA A 18 13.14 -17.05 -3.38
CA ALA A 18 13.14 -15.60 -3.19
C ALA A 18 11.94 -15.13 -2.35
N THR A 19 12.11 -13.99 -1.70
CA THR A 19 10.98 -13.27 -1.11
C THR A 19 10.28 -12.45 -2.20
N TYR A 20 8.99 -12.67 -2.41
CA TYR A 20 8.20 -11.90 -3.36
C TYR A 20 7.41 -10.83 -2.62
N VAL A 21 7.61 -9.58 -3.00
CA VAL A 21 6.96 -8.40 -2.42
C VAL A 21 6.14 -7.71 -3.50
N GLY A 22 4.86 -7.49 -3.22
CA GLY A 22 3.95 -6.75 -4.09
C GLY A 22 3.98 -5.28 -3.72
N ILE A 23 4.17 -4.40 -4.70
CA ILE A 23 4.13 -2.95 -4.50
C ILE A 23 3.04 -2.41 -5.41
N ALA A 24 2.07 -1.68 -4.84
CA ALA A 24 0.96 -1.13 -5.60
C ALA A 24 0.42 0.16 -4.98
N ASP A 25 -0.38 0.83 -5.79
CA ASP A 25 -1.04 2.13 -5.57
C ASP A 25 -2.36 2.03 -4.79
N GLY A 26 -2.62 0.93 -4.09
CA GLY A 26 -3.86 0.79 -3.33
C GLY A 26 -5.10 0.42 -4.16
N ALA A 27 -5.04 0.44 -5.49
CA ALA A 27 -6.17 0.02 -6.31
C ALA A 27 -6.50 -1.46 -6.07
N ARG A 28 -7.77 -1.75 -5.75
CA ARG A 28 -8.23 -3.11 -5.39
C ARG A 28 -7.83 -4.20 -6.40
N VAL A 29 -7.91 -3.88 -7.70
CA VAL A 29 -7.55 -4.82 -8.77
C VAL A 29 -6.08 -5.28 -8.71
N ASN A 30 -5.18 -4.44 -8.19
CA ASN A 30 -3.78 -4.79 -8.01
C ASN A 30 -3.62 -5.82 -6.89
N TRP A 31 -4.36 -5.66 -5.79
CA TRP A 31 -4.33 -6.59 -4.66
C TRP A 31 -4.92 -7.95 -5.02
N ASP A 32 -6.06 -7.99 -5.72
CA ASP A 32 -6.68 -9.24 -6.21
C ASP A 32 -5.68 -10.10 -7.02
N PHE A 33 -4.76 -9.44 -7.74
CA PHE A 33 -3.68 -10.11 -8.46
C PHE A 33 -2.49 -10.46 -7.56
N LEU A 34 -1.94 -9.49 -6.82
CA LEU A 34 -0.70 -9.63 -6.07
C LEU A 34 -0.79 -10.59 -4.88
N GLU A 35 -1.93 -10.67 -4.18
CA GLU A 35 -2.15 -11.58 -3.04
C GLU A 35 -1.84 -13.04 -3.38
N ARG A 36 -2.10 -13.45 -4.63
CA ARG A 36 -1.86 -14.82 -5.10
C ARG A 36 -0.38 -15.09 -5.39
N HIS A 37 0.42 -14.02 -5.50
CA HIS A 37 1.76 -14.07 -6.06
C HIS A 37 2.86 -13.57 -5.12
N THR A 38 2.53 -12.89 -4.01
CA THR A 38 3.52 -12.26 -3.12
C THR A 38 3.33 -12.65 -1.66
N GLN A 39 4.42 -12.68 -0.88
CA GLN A 39 4.39 -12.94 0.57
C GLN A 39 4.08 -11.67 1.37
N TYR A 40 4.59 -10.53 0.89
CA TYR A 40 4.41 -9.23 1.53
C TYR A 40 3.82 -8.24 0.54
N GLN A 41 3.15 -7.23 1.07
CA GLN A 41 2.55 -6.15 0.29
C GLN A 41 2.94 -4.81 0.88
N VAL A 42 3.31 -3.88 0.01
CA VAL A 42 3.72 -2.53 0.35
C VAL A 42 2.83 -1.58 -0.45
N LEU A 43 2.05 -0.78 0.26
CA LEU A 43 1.29 0.32 -0.31
C LEU A 43 2.24 1.47 -0.60
N ASP A 44 2.05 2.18 -1.71
CA ASP A 44 2.82 3.39 -1.95
C ASP A 44 2.48 4.50 -0.93
N PHE A 45 3.43 5.40 -0.72
CA PHE A 45 3.29 6.47 0.26
C PHE A 45 2.11 7.40 -0.08
N PHE A 46 1.89 7.69 -1.36
CA PHE A 46 0.86 8.64 -1.80
C PHE A 46 -0.53 8.17 -1.36
N HIS A 47 -0.89 6.93 -1.69
CA HIS A 47 -2.18 6.33 -1.35
C HIS A 47 -2.31 6.04 0.14
N ALA A 48 -1.22 5.72 0.83
CA ALA A 48 -1.23 5.65 2.30
C ALA A 48 -1.65 6.99 2.93
N THR A 49 -1.17 8.12 2.38
CA THR A 49 -1.58 9.44 2.88
C THR A 49 -3.03 9.81 2.56
N GLU A 50 -3.62 9.27 1.48
CA GLU A 50 -5.04 9.46 1.17
C GLU A 50 -5.93 8.74 2.19
N TYR A 51 -5.61 7.48 2.53
CA TYR A 51 -6.33 6.78 3.59
C TYR A 51 -6.19 7.45 4.95
N LEU A 52 -5.02 8.01 5.27
CA LEU A 52 -4.87 8.83 6.47
C LEU A 52 -5.74 10.10 6.41
N ALA A 53 -5.88 10.74 5.25
CA ALA A 53 -6.75 11.90 5.11
C ALA A 53 -8.21 11.52 5.41
N GLU A 54 -8.71 10.42 4.82
CA GLU A 54 -10.05 9.91 5.11
C GLU A 54 -10.23 9.55 6.59
N ALA A 55 -9.26 8.86 7.19
CA ALA A 55 -9.27 8.52 8.61
C ALA A 55 -9.32 9.78 9.50
N SER A 56 -8.57 10.83 9.13
CA SER A 56 -8.57 12.10 9.88
C SER A 56 -9.97 12.75 9.92
N HIS A 57 -10.75 12.61 8.85
CA HIS A 57 -12.13 13.06 8.79
C HIS A 57 -13.07 12.27 9.70
N ALA A 58 -12.84 10.96 9.84
CA ALA A 58 -13.61 10.12 10.76
C ALA A 58 -13.23 10.39 12.23
N MET A 59 -11.95 10.61 12.53
CA MET A 59 -11.45 10.88 13.88
C MET A 59 -11.81 12.27 14.38
N HIS A 60 -11.78 13.27 13.50
CA HIS A 60 -12.07 14.67 13.82
C HIS A 60 -13.06 15.26 12.78
N PRO A 61 -14.36 14.90 12.87
CA PRO A 61 -15.36 15.28 11.87
C PRO A 61 -15.68 16.78 11.89
N ILE A 62 -15.65 17.40 13.08
CA ILE A 62 -16.03 18.81 13.28
C ILE A 62 -14.78 19.70 13.39
N ASP A 63 -13.82 19.32 14.23
CA ASP A 63 -12.64 20.12 14.50
C ASP A 63 -11.60 20.01 13.37
N THR A 64 -11.56 21.04 12.54
CA THR A 64 -10.65 21.11 11.38
C THR A 64 -9.19 21.32 11.78
N SER A 65 -8.93 21.94 12.93
CA SER A 65 -7.57 22.16 13.43
C SER A 65 -6.97 20.85 13.94
N LEU A 66 -7.72 20.12 14.78
CA LEU A 66 -7.32 18.81 15.27
C LEU A 66 -7.18 17.80 14.11
N ARG A 67 -8.07 17.84 13.11
CA ARG A 67 -7.96 17.01 11.91
C ARG A 67 -6.63 17.22 11.18
N LYS A 68 -6.21 18.47 10.99
CA LYS A 68 -4.92 18.80 10.33
C LYS A 68 -3.72 18.34 11.15
N ILE A 69 -3.74 18.58 12.46
CA ILE A 69 -2.67 18.14 13.36
C ILE A 69 -2.53 16.62 13.32
N TRP A 70 -3.65 15.90 13.44
CA TRP A 70 -3.69 14.45 13.36
C TRP A 70 -3.08 13.96 12.02
N LEU A 71 -3.56 14.49 10.89
CA LEU A 71 -3.09 14.08 9.58
C LEU A 71 -1.58 14.32 9.42
N GLU A 72 -1.07 15.48 9.85
CA GLU A 72 0.35 15.80 9.74
C GLU A 72 1.20 14.85 10.61
N CYS A 73 0.80 14.60 11.87
CA CYS A 73 1.53 13.68 12.74
C CYS A 73 1.68 12.28 12.15
N TYR A 74 0.60 11.70 11.59
CA TYR A 74 0.66 10.36 11.00
C TYR A 74 1.37 10.34 9.65
N ARG A 75 1.29 11.42 8.84
CA ARG A 75 2.06 11.54 7.60
C ARG A 75 3.56 11.63 7.86
N SER A 76 4.00 12.42 8.84
CA SER A 76 5.41 12.47 9.24
C SER A 76 5.89 11.10 9.72
N GLY A 77 5.08 10.40 10.51
CA GLY A 77 5.41 9.04 10.96
C GLY A 77 5.61 8.04 9.81
N LEU A 78 4.83 8.14 8.73
CA LEU A 78 5.04 7.30 7.53
C LEU A 78 6.36 7.64 6.81
N GLN A 79 6.78 8.90 6.82
CA GLN A 79 8.00 9.34 6.16
C GLN A 79 9.26 8.92 6.94
N ASP A 80 9.20 8.96 8.27
CA ASP A 80 10.30 8.57 9.16
C ASP A 80 10.47 7.05 9.31
N SER A 81 9.57 6.26 8.72
CA SER A 81 9.60 4.79 8.76
C SER A 81 10.43 4.14 7.64
N TYR A 82 11.11 4.94 6.81
CA TYR A 82 11.99 4.53 5.70
C TYR A 82 13.42 5.07 5.87
#